data_AF-A0AA94L2Z5-F1
#
_entry.id   AF-A0AA94L2Z5-F1
#
_cell.length_a   1.000
_cell.length_b   1.000
_cell.length_c   1.000
_cell.angle_alpha   90.00
_cell.angle_beta   90.00
_cell.angle_gamma   90.00
#
_symmetry.space_group_name_H-M   'P 1'
#
loop_
_entity.id
_entity.type
_entity.pdbx_description
1 polymer ?
#
loop_
_entity_poly.entity_id
_entity_poly.type
_entity_poly.pdbx_seq_one_letter_code
_entity_poly.pdbx_strand_id
1 'polypeptide(L)'
;MAGQEILHEAVNQDVRVKELTEENELLFEQLHVVQEELEKYYHKLKECEQQRGSATSYALCNSRLPEVLAENQKLRVLADWQQRVLHVETQNSLPSRLGDILIKGVSSTGAFLALPGKLRKMWKALDQTTPPSELGGKSFPKVIDVYSAGGAEAVEKLLDSIFISHPMRANAYTALARHLMLIDVQKAAEFARLAYETDPRPYRLKWLAFRRHDADDPITADAMLDLLPADITMSESEQRQVMRIRHESTQLRKKNAEKDANVQKQKNTENQNIVQLTKQVEELRREAERLRQQQKELQNTADVRQADLKATQANLTEQKVLVELRDAEVGAMRSAQAELQALADGYKAEAEALQVRLAEQEMLVENQKNEIVKLKLEAEVNSIYTSEQKEKVLQLESIKSNMNSEYANLQKIYFETQVELKSNLEKQISLAHEKANYVMRIHDLQKNTDHYLNLSGKMDKILDIIMDSKGR
;
A
#
# COMPACT_ATOMS: atom_id res chain seq x y z
N MET A 1 -56.68 -11.57 51.07
CA MET A 1 -57.10 -10.57 50.06
C MET A 1 -56.29 -10.62 48.75
N ALA A 2 -55.13 -11.29 48.69
CA ALA A 2 -54.31 -11.37 47.47
C ALA A 2 -54.86 -12.25 46.32
N GLY A 3 -55.85 -13.11 46.57
CA GLY A 3 -56.38 -14.04 45.54
C GLY A 3 -57.42 -13.42 44.59
N GLN A 4 -58.05 -12.31 44.97
CA GLN A 4 -59.06 -11.62 44.13
C GLN A 4 -58.44 -10.63 43.15
N GLU A 5 -57.28 -10.04 43.49
CA GLU A 5 -56.55 -9.13 42.59
C GLU A 5 -55.94 -9.88 41.40
N ILE A 6 -55.40 -11.10 41.62
CA ILE A 6 -54.79 -11.92 40.56
C ILE A 6 -55.83 -12.36 39.50
N LEU A 7 -57.05 -12.68 39.92
CA LEU A 7 -58.14 -13.04 39.00
C LEU A 7 -58.65 -11.84 38.20
N HIS A 8 -58.72 -10.65 38.81
CA HIS A 8 -59.14 -9.44 38.11
C HIS A 8 -58.10 -8.95 37.09
N GLU A 9 -56.82 -9.15 37.37
CA GLU A 9 -55.73 -8.77 36.47
C GLU A 9 -55.60 -9.73 35.28
N ALA A 10 -55.82 -11.04 35.49
CA ALA A 10 -55.87 -12.03 34.40
C ALA A 10 -57.06 -11.77 33.45
N VAL A 11 -58.25 -11.45 33.99
CA VAL A 11 -59.44 -11.13 33.17
C VAL A 11 -59.23 -9.84 32.37
N ASN A 12 -58.58 -8.82 32.95
CA ASN A 12 -58.25 -7.60 32.22
C ASN A 12 -57.20 -7.82 31.13
N GLN A 13 -56.25 -8.74 31.33
CA GLN A 13 -55.27 -9.12 30.31
C GLN A 13 -55.95 -9.86 29.14
N ASP A 14 -56.87 -10.79 29.41
CA ASP A 14 -57.60 -11.50 28.36
C ASP A 14 -58.49 -10.57 27.52
N VAL A 15 -59.16 -9.59 28.16
CA VAL A 15 -59.93 -8.57 27.43
C VAL A 15 -59.01 -7.75 26.53
N ARG A 16 -57.85 -7.33 27.03
CA ARG A 16 -56.90 -6.54 26.24
C ARG A 16 -56.26 -7.32 25.10
N VAL A 17 -55.97 -8.60 25.30
CA VAL A 17 -55.48 -9.49 24.23
C VAL A 17 -56.54 -9.64 23.16
N LYS A 18 -57.81 -9.77 23.54
CA LYS A 18 -58.92 -9.87 22.59
C LYS A 18 -59.12 -8.58 21.79
N GLU A 19 -59.11 -7.42 22.44
CA GLU A 19 -59.16 -6.11 21.78
C GLU A 19 -58.00 -5.92 20.79
N LEU A 20 -56.78 -6.27 21.18
CA LEU A 20 -55.61 -6.22 20.29
C LEU A 20 -55.71 -7.22 19.13
N THR A 21 -56.40 -8.34 19.31
CA THR A 21 -56.60 -9.32 18.24
C THR A 21 -57.62 -8.79 17.23
N GLU A 22 -58.73 -8.23 17.70
CA GLU A 22 -59.75 -7.59 16.87
C GLU A 22 -59.19 -6.36 16.12
N GLU A 23 -58.35 -5.55 16.77
CA GLU A 23 -57.65 -4.43 16.14
C GLU A 23 -56.65 -4.90 15.06
N ASN A 24 -55.90 -5.97 15.32
CA ASN A 24 -55.00 -6.54 14.31
C ASN A 24 -55.76 -7.10 13.11
N GLU A 25 -56.89 -7.78 13.32
CA GLU A 25 -57.76 -8.24 12.22
C GLU A 25 -58.26 -7.08 11.36
N LEU A 26 -58.73 -5.99 11.99
CA LEU A 26 -59.15 -4.78 11.29
C LEU A 26 -58.01 -4.16 10.47
N LEU A 27 -56.80 -4.10 11.04
CA LEU A 27 -55.62 -3.58 10.34
C LEU A 27 -55.25 -4.44 9.13
N PHE A 28 -55.39 -5.77 9.20
CA PHE A 28 -55.16 -6.66 8.05
C PHE A 28 -56.22 -6.46 6.95
N GLU A 29 -57.49 -6.26 7.31
CA GLU A 29 -58.53 -5.92 6.34
C GLU A 29 -58.25 -4.59 5.64
N GLN A 30 -57.86 -3.56 6.40
CA GLN A 30 -57.48 -2.26 5.84
C GLN A 30 -56.26 -2.37 4.92
N LEU A 31 -55.25 -3.17 5.30
CA LEU A 31 -54.08 -3.42 4.46
C LEU A 31 -54.47 -4.07 3.12
N HIS A 32 -55.39 -5.04 3.13
CA HIS A 32 -55.88 -5.69 1.92
C HIS A 32 -56.62 -4.72 1.00
N VAL A 33 -57.47 -3.85 1.54
CA VAL A 33 -58.15 -2.81 0.75
C VAL A 33 -57.13 -1.88 0.10
N VAL A 34 -56.12 -1.44 0.86
CA VAL A 34 -55.05 -0.58 0.33
C VAL A 34 -54.24 -1.29 -0.76
N GLN A 35 -53.92 -2.57 -0.58
CA GLN A 35 -53.24 -3.36 -1.60
C GLN A 35 -54.07 -3.49 -2.87
N GLU A 36 -55.37 -3.78 -2.75
CA GLU A 36 -56.26 -3.92 -3.90
C GLU A 36 -56.42 -2.58 -4.65
N GLU A 37 -56.51 -1.46 -3.94
CA GLU A 37 -56.50 -0.14 -4.58
C GLU A 37 -55.18 0.15 -5.29
N LEU A 38 -54.04 -0.15 -4.67
CA LEU A 38 -52.72 0.03 -5.29
C LEU A 38 -52.55 -0.84 -6.54
N GLU A 39 -53.03 -2.08 -6.52
CA GLU A 39 -53.02 -2.96 -7.68
C GLU A 39 -53.92 -2.43 -8.80
N LYS A 40 -55.12 -1.94 -8.47
CA LYS A 40 -56.01 -1.27 -9.44
C LYS A 40 -55.33 -0.04 -10.07
N TYR A 41 -54.64 0.79 -9.26
CA TYR A 41 -53.89 1.94 -9.79
C TYR A 41 -52.71 1.51 -10.66
N TYR A 42 -51.98 0.47 -10.26
CA TYR A 42 -50.86 -0.05 -11.04
C TYR A 42 -51.31 -0.63 -12.38
N HIS A 43 -52.40 -1.42 -12.41
CA HIS A 43 -52.98 -1.94 -13.65
C HIS A 43 -53.45 -0.81 -14.57
N LYS A 44 -54.14 0.20 -14.02
CA LYS A 44 -54.58 1.37 -14.78
C LYS A 44 -53.42 2.18 -15.36
N LEU A 45 -52.33 2.33 -14.60
CA LEU A 45 -51.12 3.00 -15.07
C LEU A 45 -50.43 2.21 -16.19
N LYS A 46 -50.33 0.88 -16.03
CA LYS A 46 -49.74 -0.03 -17.02
C LYS A 46 -50.55 -0.09 -18.32
N GLU A 47 -51.88 -0.08 -18.24
CA GLU A 47 -52.76 0.03 -19.40
C GLU A 47 -52.57 1.37 -20.14
N CYS A 48 -52.45 2.48 -19.40
CA CYS A 48 -52.13 3.78 -19.98
C CYS A 48 -50.74 3.80 -20.65
N GLU A 49 -49.74 3.13 -20.09
CA GLU A 49 -48.40 3.00 -20.67
C GLU A 49 -48.37 2.09 -21.91
N GLN A 50 -49.15 1.01 -21.93
CA GLN A 50 -49.26 0.13 -23.11
C GLN A 50 -50.00 0.81 -24.27
N GLN A 51 -51.05 1.59 -23.97
CA GLN A 51 -51.74 2.42 -24.96
C GLN A 51 -50.85 3.56 -25.51
N ARG A 52 -49.82 3.94 -24.74
CA ARG A 52 -48.76 4.89 -25.11
C ARG A 52 -47.85 4.38 -26.25
N GLY A 53 -47.79 3.07 -26.49
CA GLY A 53 -46.99 2.47 -27.56
C GLY A 53 -47.61 2.55 -28.97
N SER A 54 -48.90 2.89 -29.08
CA SER A 54 -49.60 2.97 -30.38
C SER A 54 -49.67 4.42 -30.85
N ALA A 55 -48.89 4.77 -31.88
CA ALA A 55 -48.84 6.10 -32.49
C ALA A 55 -50.23 6.63 -32.93
N THR A 56 -51.18 5.74 -33.21
CA THR A 56 -52.55 6.05 -33.63
C THR A 56 -53.44 6.48 -32.46
N SER A 57 -53.21 5.95 -31.25
CA SER A 57 -53.98 6.32 -30.04
C SER A 57 -53.63 7.73 -29.56
N TYR A 58 -52.35 8.12 -29.68
CA TYR A 58 -51.88 9.46 -29.34
C TYR A 58 -52.47 10.57 -30.21
N ALA A 59 -52.60 10.34 -31.52
CA ALA A 59 -53.17 11.34 -32.43
C ALA A 59 -54.67 11.59 -32.17
N LEU A 60 -55.43 10.53 -31.87
CA LEU A 60 -56.86 10.61 -31.55
C LEU A 60 -57.14 11.17 -30.14
N CYS A 61 -56.31 10.82 -29.15
CA CYS A 61 -56.38 11.42 -27.80
C CYS A 61 -56.01 12.91 -27.84
N ASN A 62 -55.05 13.31 -28.66
CA ASN A 62 -54.65 14.71 -28.79
C ASN A 62 -55.69 15.58 -29.51
N SER A 63 -56.51 15.02 -30.42
CA SER A 63 -57.59 15.76 -31.08
C SER A 63 -58.81 15.96 -30.17
N ARG A 64 -59.09 15.00 -29.27
CA ARG A 64 -60.20 15.08 -28.30
C ARG A 64 -59.84 15.81 -27.01
N LEU A 65 -58.54 15.96 -26.71
CA LEU A 65 -58.05 16.66 -25.52
C LEU A 65 -58.66 18.07 -25.30
N PRO A 66 -58.68 18.98 -26.29
CA PRO A 66 -59.27 20.31 -26.08
C PRO A 66 -60.79 20.24 -25.82
N GLU A 67 -61.50 19.29 -26.43
CA GLU A 67 -62.93 19.11 -26.18
C GLU A 67 -63.18 18.61 -24.75
N VAL A 68 -62.41 17.64 -24.28
CA VAL A 68 -62.50 17.12 -22.91
C VAL A 68 -62.12 18.19 -21.88
N LEU A 69 -61.09 18.99 -22.14
CA LEU A 69 -60.70 20.10 -21.27
C LEU A 69 -61.78 21.17 -21.19
N ALA A 70 -62.36 21.55 -22.33
CA ALA A 70 -63.47 22.50 -22.39
C ALA A 70 -64.69 21.99 -21.62
N GLU A 71 -65.02 20.70 -21.72
CA GLU A 71 -66.13 20.13 -20.98
C GLU A 71 -65.83 19.99 -19.49
N ASN A 72 -64.60 19.60 -19.13
CA ASN A 72 -64.17 19.54 -17.74
C ASN A 72 -64.23 20.93 -17.09
N GLN A 73 -63.88 22.00 -17.81
CA GLN A 73 -64.01 23.36 -17.32
C GLN A 73 -65.46 23.71 -16.98
N LYS A 74 -66.42 23.37 -17.87
CA LYS A 74 -67.85 23.58 -17.59
C LYS A 74 -68.30 22.78 -16.38
N LEU A 75 -67.95 21.50 -16.31
CA LEU A 75 -68.38 20.61 -15.22
C LEU A 75 -67.84 21.07 -13.86
N ARG A 76 -66.60 21.57 -13.79
CA ARG A 76 -66.04 22.15 -12.55
C ARG A 76 -66.86 23.35 -12.09
N VAL A 77 -67.08 24.31 -12.99
CA VAL A 77 -67.85 25.52 -12.66
C VAL A 77 -69.29 25.16 -12.26
N LEU A 78 -69.90 24.21 -12.96
CA LEU A 78 -71.23 23.71 -12.63
C LEU A 78 -71.26 23.04 -11.25
N ALA A 79 -70.29 22.18 -10.93
CA ALA A 79 -70.19 21.53 -9.63
C ALA A 79 -69.96 22.55 -8.49
N ASP A 80 -69.08 23.53 -8.70
CA ASP A 80 -68.82 24.61 -7.75
C ASP A 80 -70.11 25.39 -7.45
N TRP A 81 -70.88 25.71 -8.49
CA TRP A 81 -72.15 26.40 -8.32
C TRP A 81 -73.25 25.51 -7.73
N GLN A 82 -73.30 24.22 -8.05
CA GLN A 82 -74.22 23.28 -7.37
C GLN A 82 -73.97 23.25 -5.87
N GLN A 83 -72.71 23.11 -5.46
CA GLN A 83 -72.33 23.11 -4.06
C GLN A 83 -72.70 24.45 -3.39
N ARG A 84 -72.45 25.56 -4.08
CA ARG A 84 -72.76 26.90 -3.55
C ARG A 84 -74.25 27.15 -3.44
N VAL A 85 -75.05 26.78 -4.44
CA VAL A 85 -76.52 26.88 -4.43
C VAL A 85 -77.06 26.07 -3.25
N LEU A 86 -76.64 24.81 -3.11
CA LEU A 86 -77.04 23.96 -1.99
C LEU A 86 -76.66 24.58 -0.63
N HIS A 87 -75.44 25.11 -0.51
CA HIS A 87 -74.98 25.75 0.71
C HIS A 87 -75.80 27.00 1.07
N VAL A 88 -76.07 27.86 0.09
CA VAL A 88 -76.89 29.07 0.29
C VAL A 88 -78.33 28.70 0.63
N GLU A 89 -78.92 27.72 -0.04
CA GLU A 89 -80.28 27.26 0.24
C GLU A 89 -80.41 26.63 1.62
N THR A 90 -79.44 25.82 2.04
CA THR A 90 -79.40 25.22 3.37
C THR A 90 -79.25 26.27 4.47
N GLN A 91 -78.34 27.23 4.32
CA GLN A 91 -78.18 28.34 5.27
C GLN A 91 -79.41 29.25 5.36
N ASN A 92 -80.06 29.50 4.22
CA ASN A 92 -81.24 30.36 4.17
C ASN A 92 -82.57 29.63 4.41
N SER A 93 -82.51 28.32 4.67
CA SER A 93 -83.69 27.54 5.01
C SER A 93 -84.30 28.01 6.34
N LEU A 94 -85.61 27.90 6.46
CA LEU A 94 -86.32 28.30 7.68
C LEU A 94 -85.82 27.54 8.93
N PRO A 95 -85.54 26.22 8.88
CA PRO A 95 -84.96 25.50 10.01
C PRO A 95 -83.60 26.04 10.44
N SER A 96 -82.67 26.27 9.51
CA SER A 96 -81.35 26.84 9.84
C SER A 96 -81.46 28.23 10.45
N ARG A 97 -82.31 29.08 9.88
CA ARG A 97 -82.55 30.44 10.39
C ARG A 97 -83.15 30.43 11.79
N LEU A 98 -84.16 29.60 12.04
CA LEU A 98 -84.73 29.44 13.39
C LEU A 98 -83.69 28.88 14.36
N GLY A 99 -82.90 27.90 13.93
CA GLY A 99 -81.78 27.35 14.69
C GLY A 99 -80.79 28.43 15.13
N ASP A 100 -80.33 29.26 14.20
CA ASP A 100 -79.40 30.37 14.48
C ASP A 100 -79.97 31.36 15.51
N ILE A 101 -81.26 31.67 15.41
CA ILE A 101 -81.93 32.59 16.33
C ILE A 101 -82.07 31.98 17.72
N LEU A 102 -82.39 30.69 17.81
CA LEU A 102 -82.45 29.97 19.08
C LEU A 102 -81.06 29.86 19.72
N ILE A 103 -80.03 29.50 18.95
CA ILE A 103 -78.64 29.42 19.41
C ILE A 103 -78.17 30.78 19.93
N LYS A 104 -78.37 31.86 19.18
CA LYS A 104 -78.06 33.23 19.62
C LYS A 104 -78.90 33.70 20.80
N GLY A 105 -80.08 33.12 20.98
CA GLY A 105 -80.95 33.39 22.12
C GLY A 105 -80.45 32.74 23.40
N VAL A 106 -79.92 31.52 23.34
CA VAL A 106 -79.41 30.78 24.51
C VAL A 106 -78.00 31.23 24.91
N SER A 107 -77.24 31.85 24.00
CA SER A 107 -75.87 32.30 24.26
C SER A 107 -75.74 33.47 25.26
N SER A 108 -76.84 34.14 25.63
CA SER A 108 -76.82 35.11 26.74
C SER A 108 -78.20 35.26 27.38
N THR A 109 -78.23 35.48 28.69
CA THR A 109 -79.47 35.66 29.47
C THR A 109 -80.31 36.85 28.96
N GLY A 110 -79.65 37.91 28.48
CA GLY A 110 -80.31 39.06 27.87
C GLY A 110 -80.87 38.78 26.47
N ALA A 111 -80.20 37.97 25.66
CA ALA A 111 -80.73 37.55 24.35
C ALA A 111 -81.91 36.59 24.50
N PHE A 112 -81.91 35.74 25.53
CA PHE A 112 -82.98 34.80 25.83
C PHE A 112 -84.29 35.51 26.16
N LEU A 113 -84.24 36.53 27.03
CA LEU A 113 -85.42 37.33 27.36
C LEU A 113 -85.95 38.15 26.17
N ALA A 114 -85.06 38.51 25.24
CA ALA A 114 -85.41 39.25 24.03
C ALA A 114 -85.93 38.36 22.87
N LEU A 115 -85.84 37.03 22.98
CA LEU A 115 -86.25 36.08 21.93
C LEU A 115 -87.71 36.26 21.48
N PRO A 116 -88.72 36.30 22.39
CA PRO A 116 -90.11 36.43 21.96
C PRO A 116 -90.38 37.74 21.20
N GLY A 117 -89.73 38.83 21.61
CA GLY A 117 -89.81 40.13 20.95
C GLY A 117 -89.16 40.12 19.56
N LYS A 118 -87.99 39.48 19.40
CA LYS A 118 -87.31 39.34 18.10
C LYS A 118 -88.12 38.47 17.13
N LEU A 119 -88.71 37.37 17.61
CA LEU A 119 -89.60 36.52 16.81
C LEU A 119 -90.83 37.29 16.32
N ARG A 120 -91.47 38.08 17.20
CA ARG A 120 -92.60 38.94 16.80
C ARG A 120 -92.21 40.01 15.79
N LYS A 121 -91.05 40.64 15.95
CA LYS A 121 -90.53 41.63 14.98
C LYS A 121 -90.25 40.98 13.63
N MET A 122 -89.62 39.79 13.59
CA MET A 122 -89.41 39.03 12.34
C MET A 122 -90.74 38.74 11.64
N TRP A 123 -91.73 38.29 12.41
CA TRP A 123 -93.04 37.98 11.87
C TRP A 123 -93.70 39.22 11.26
N LYS A 124 -93.64 40.37 11.96
CA LYS A 124 -94.12 41.66 11.44
C LYS A 124 -93.33 42.14 10.20
N ALA A 125 -92.01 41.92 10.16
CA ALA A 125 -91.17 42.30 9.01
C ALA A 125 -91.40 41.39 7.79
N LEU A 126 -91.82 40.14 8.00
CA LEU A 126 -92.22 39.23 6.93
C LEU A 126 -93.57 39.64 6.32
N ASP A 127 -94.47 40.15 7.15
CA ASP A 127 -95.78 40.66 6.73
C ASP A 127 -95.68 42.04 6.04
N GLN A 128 -94.58 42.76 6.27
CA GLN A 128 -94.33 44.06 5.67
C GLN A 128 -93.86 43.92 4.21
N THR A 129 -94.81 44.11 3.28
CA THR A 129 -94.57 44.06 1.83
C THR A 129 -94.07 45.38 1.24
N THR A 130 -94.24 46.50 1.95
CA THR A 130 -93.80 47.82 1.50
C THR A 130 -92.45 48.21 2.13
N PRO A 131 -91.44 48.61 1.31
CA PRO A 131 -90.14 49.02 1.83
C PRO A 131 -90.25 50.24 2.74
N PRO A 132 -89.55 50.25 3.89
CA PRO A 132 -89.51 51.39 4.79
C PRO A 132 -89.08 52.69 4.10
N SER A 133 -89.60 53.82 4.57
CA SER A 133 -89.17 55.15 4.12
C SER A 133 -87.69 55.41 4.42
N GLU A 134 -87.12 54.73 5.42
CA GLU A 134 -85.69 54.74 5.77
C GLU A 134 -84.81 54.19 4.63
N LEU A 135 -85.33 53.28 3.82
CA LEU A 135 -84.66 52.78 2.61
C LEU A 135 -85.00 53.57 1.35
N GLY A 136 -85.92 54.54 1.45
CA GLY A 136 -86.34 55.39 0.34
C GLY A 136 -87.60 54.92 -0.39
N GLY A 137 -88.34 53.95 0.16
CA GLY A 137 -89.56 53.44 -0.45
C GLY A 137 -89.30 52.49 -1.62
N LYS A 138 -90.25 52.38 -2.57
CA LYS A 138 -90.33 51.28 -3.56
C LYS A 138 -89.10 51.12 -4.46
N SER A 139 -88.37 52.20 -4.72
CA SER A 139 -87.19 52.23 -5.61
C SER A 139 -85.84 52.20 -4.87
N PHE A 140 -85.85 52.16 -3.53
CA PHE A 140 -84.65 52.17 -2.71
C PHE A 140 -83.63 53.32 -2.98
N PRO A 141 -84.05 54.57 -3.29
CA PRO A 141 -83.14 55.66 -3.66
C PRO A 141 -82.13 55.97 -2.55
N LYS A 142 -82.51 55.88 -1.27
CA LYS A 142 -81.56 56.11 -0.15
C LYS A 142 -80.44 55.08 -0.12
N VAL A 143 -80.70 53.84 -0.55
CA VAL A 143 -79.65 52.80 -0.65
C VAL A 143 -78.66 53.16 -1.75
N ILE A 144 -79.15 53.71 -2.86
CA ILE A 144 -78.32 54.17 -3.97
C ILE A 144 -77.48 55.39 -3.55
N ASP A 145 -78.08 56.34 -2.84
CA ASP A 145 -77.38 57.53 -2.32
C ASP A 145 -76.30 57.17 -1.29
N VAL A 146 -76.59 56.20 -0.42
CA VAL A 146 -75.60 55.71 0.56
C VAL A 146 -74.46 54.97 -0.14
N TYR A 147 -74.75 54.21 -1.19
CA TYR A 147 -73.71 53.57 -1.98
C TYR A 147 -72.81 54.60 -2.68
N SER A 148 -73.38 55.65 -3.29
CA SER A 148 -72.59 56.67 -3.96
C SER A 148 -71.73 57.49 -2.99
N ALA A 149 -72.17 57.65 -1.73
CA ALA A 149 -71.43 58.36 -0.70
C ALA A 149 -70.36 57.52 0.03
N GLY A 150 -70.58 56.21 0.21
CA GLY A 150 -69.73 55.38 1.10
C GLY A 150 -69.51 53.94 0.65
N GLY A 151 -69.91 53.58 -0.58
CA GLY A 151 -69.68 52.27 -1.17
C GLY A 151 -70.48 51.13 -0.52
N ALA A 152 -70.02 49.89 -0.75
CA ALA A 152 -70.73 48.68 -0.33
C ALA A 152 -70.87 48.57 1.21
N GLU A 153 -69.83 48.94 1.94
CA GLU A 153 -69.81 48.83 3.41
C GLU A 153 -70.82 49.78 4.08
N ALA A 154 -71.04 50.97 3.51
CA ALA A 154 -72.05 51.89 4.00
C ALA A 154 -73.48 51.37 3.76
N VAL A 155 -73.71 50.69 2.63
CA VAL A 155 -74.99 50.03 2.33
C VAL A 155 -75.25 48.89 3.30
N GLU A 156 -74.26 48.04 3.59
CA GLU A 156 -74.41 46.96 4.57
C GLU A 156 -74.72 47.50 5.96
N LYS A 157 -74.00 48.54 6.42
CA LYS A 157 -74.29 49.21 7.70
C LYS A 157 -75.71 49.76 7.77
N LEU A 158 -76.21 50.38 6.69
CA LEU A 158 -77.59 50.85 6.62
C LEU A 158 -78.58 49.69 6.74
N LEU A 159 -78.38 48.61 5.97
CA LEU A 159 -79.28 47.46 5.95
C LEU A 159 -79.25 46.67 7.26
N ASP A 160 -78.14 46.68 8.00
CA ASP A 160 -78.00 46.06 9.32
C ASP A 160 -78.62 46.91 10.44
N SER A 161 -78.60 48.23 10.29
CA SER A 161 -79.21 49.15 11.25
C SER A 161 -80.75 49.04 11.27
N ILE A 162 -81.36 48.62 10.17
CA ILE A 162 -82.82 48.52 10.01
C ILE A 162 -83.23 47.06 10.04
N PHE A 163 -84.24 46.76 10.86
CA PHE A 163 -84.80 45.42 10.94
C PHE A 163 -85.73 45.15 9.74
N ILE A 164 -85.18 44.58 8.67
CA ILE A 164 -85.90 44.24 7.43
C ILE A 164 -85.88 42.73 7.16
N SER A 165 -86.89 42.25 6.43
CA SER A 165 -86.92 40.84 6.00
C SER A 165 -85.86 40.56 4.93
N HIS A 166 -85.39 39.32 4.86
CA HIS A 166 -84.43 38.88 3.84
C HIS A 166 -84.88 39.18 2.39
N PRO A 167 -86.14 38.93 1.99
CA PRO A 167 -86.62 39.30 0.66
C PRO A 167 -86.54 40.82 0.42
N MET A 168 -86.80 41.64 1.44
CA MET A 168 -86.70 43.10 1.34
C MET A 168 -85.24 43.55 1.19
N ARG A 169 -84.32 42.96 1.94
CA ARG A 169 -82.88 43.19 1.80
C ARG A 169 -82.38 42.79 0.41
N ALA A 170 -82.80 41.62 -0.09
CA ALA A 170 -82.48 41.18 -1.44
C ALA A 170 -83.06 42.12 -2.51
N ASN A 171 -84.25 42.69 -2.30
CA ASN A 171 -84.82 43.71 -3.19
C ASN A 171 -84.00 45.00 -3.20
N ALA A 172 -83.49 45.45 -2.05
CA ALA A 172 -82.58 46.60 -1.97
C ALA A 172 -81.30 46.36 -2.77
N TYR A 173 -80.65 45.20 -2.60
CA TYR A 173 -79.48 44.83 -3.40
C TYR A 173 -79.81 44.71 -4.89
N THR A 174 -80.98 44.17 -5.26
CA THR A 174 -81.43 44.15 -6.65
C THR A 174 -81.62 45.56 -7.23
N ALA A 175 -82.19 46.49 -6.48
CA ALA A 175 -82.35 47.88 -6.91
C ALA A 175 -80.99 48.56 -7.12
N LEU A 176 -80.05 48.35 -6.18
CA LEU A 176 -78.69 48.86 -6.29
C LEU A 176 -77.94 48.26 -7.49
N ALA A 177 -77.99 46.94 -7.68
CA ALA A 177 -77.38 46.28 -8.83
C ALA A 177 -77.97 46.81 -10.16
N ARG A 178 -79.28 47.07 -10.25
CA ARG A 178 -79.89 47.68 -11.44
C ARG A 178 -79.36 49.08 -11.72
N HIS A 179 -79.16 49.90 -10.69
CA HIS A 179 -78.55 51.21 -10.84
C HIS A 179 -77.11 51.09 -11.38
N LEU A 180 -76.35 50.13 -10.86
CA LEU A 180 -74.96 49.90 -11.24
C LEU A 180 -74.79 49.26 -12.61
N MET A 181 -75.81 48.62 -13.19
CA MET A 181 -75.72 48.00 -14.52
C MET A 181 -75.21 48.94 -15.62
N LEU A 182 -75.47 50.25 -15.51
CA LEU A 182 -75.05 51.26 -16.48
C LEU A 182 -73.73 51.94 -16.12
N ILE A 183 -73.22 51.72 -14.90
CA ILE A 183 -72.06 52.41 -14.33
C ILE A 183 -70.89 51.44 -14.20
N ASP A 184 -71.12 50.32 -13.50
CA ASP A 184 -70.14 49.28 -13.21
C ASP A 184 -70.82 47.91 -13.21
N VAL A 185 -70.57 47.16 -14.29
CA VAL A 185 -71.18 45.85 -14.52
C VAL A 185 -70.64 44.79 -13.57
N GLN A 186 -69.38 44.91 -13.13
CA GLN A 186 -68.77 43.99 -12.16
C GLN A 186 -69.44 44.17 -10.80
N LYS A 187 -69.62 45.40 -10.35
CA LYS A 187 -70.34 45.70 -9.10
C LYS A 187 -71.82 45.34 -9.18
N ALA A 188 -72.45 45.51 -10.34
CA ALA A 188 -73.81 45.02 -10.55
C ALA A 188 -73.91 43.50 -10.35
N ALA A 189 -72.94 42.72 -10.85
CA ALA A 189 -72.89 41.27 -10.64
C ALA A 189 -72.62 40.89 -9.18
N GLU A 190 -71.77 41.63 -8.47
CA GLU A 190 -71.52 41.43 -7.04
C GLU A 190 -72.78 41.66 -6.18
N PHE A 191 -73.51 42.75 -6.40
CA PHE A 191 -74.74 43.02 -5.67
C PHE A 191 -75.89 42.09 -6.08
N ALA A 192 -75.94 41.64 -7.34
CA ALA A 192 -76.86 40.58 -7.74
C ALA A 192 -76.56 39.25 -7.04
N ARG A 193 -75.27 38.95 -6.79
CA ARG A 193 -74.85 37.80 -5.98
C ARG A 193 -75.31 37.95 -4.53
N LEU A 194 -75.09 39.11 -3.91
CA LEU A 194 -75.57 39.38 -2.55
C LEU A 194 -77.10 39.27 -2.45
N ALA A 195 -77.84 39.73 -3.46
CA ALA A 195 -79.28 39.58 -3.52
C ALA A 195 -79.71 38.10 -3.55
N TYR A 196 -79.06 37.27 -4.39
CA TYR A 196 -79.33 35.84 -4.46
C TYR A 196 -78.95 35.12 -3.15
N GLU A 197 -77.79 35.41 -2.58
CA GLU A 197 -77.34 34.80 -1.33
C GLU A 197 -78.23 35.17 -0.13
N THR A 198 -78.87 36.34 -0.17
CA THR A 198 -79.81 36.78 0.87
C THR A 198 -81.19 36.11 0.75
N ASP A 199 -81.66 35.88 -0.48
CA ASP A 199 -82.96 35.27 -0.79
C ASP A 199 -82.81 34.34 -2.02
N PRO A 200 -82.39 33.07 -1.82
CA PRO A 200 -82.13 32.16 -2.92
C PRO A 200 -83.44 31.77 -3.59
N ARG A 201 -83.76 32.45 -4.68
CA ARG A 201 -84.94 32.20 -5.52
C ARG A 201 -84.51 31.94 -6.95
N PRO A 202 -85.18 31.03 -7.68
CA PRO A 202 -84.84 30.72 -9.07
C PRO A 202 -84.78 31.94 -9.99
N TYR A 203 -85.71 32.89 -9.86
CA TYR A 203 -85.69 34.10 -10.67
C TYR A 203 -84.50 35.03 -10.37
N ARG A 204 -83.99 35.04 -9.12
CA ARG A 204 -82.78 35.81 -8.78
C ARG A 204 -81.53 35.11 -9.28
N LEU A 205 -81.49 33.78 -9.27
CA LEU A 205 -80.40 33.01 -9.88
C LEU A 205 -80.33 33.27 -11.38
N LYS A 206 -81.48 33.26 -12.07
CA LYS A 206 -81.58 33.63 -13.50
C LYS A 206 -81.05 35.03 -13.74
N TRP A 207 -81.47 35.99 -12.92
CA TRP A 207 -81.01 37.37 -13.04
C TRP A 207 -79.51 37.53 -12.79
N LEU A 208 -78.97 36.83 -11.78
CA LEU A 208 -77.54 36.79 -11.50
C LEU A 208 -76.73 36.19 -12.65
N ALA A 209 -77.22 35.12 -13.28
CA ALA A 209 -76.57 34.53 -14.46
C ALA A 209 -76.42 35.58 -15.59
N PHE A 210 -77.46 36.37 -15.85
CA PHE A 210 -77.37 37.47 -16.82
C PHE A 210 -76.41 38.59 -16.39
N ARG A 211 -76.34 38.92 -15.09
CA ARG A 211 -75.35 39.92 -14.62
C ARG A 211 -73.92 39.40 -14.71
N ARG A 212 -73.70 38.10 -14.49
CA ARG A 212 -72.38 37.46 -14.66
C ARG A 212 -71.94 37.46 -16.12
N HIS A 213 -72.87 37.21 -17.04
CA HIS A 213 -72.60 37.34 -18.46
C HIS A 213 -72.20 38.76 -18.84
N ASP A 214 -72.98 39.76 -18.43
CA ASP A 214 -72.63 41.16 -18.72
C ASP A 214 -71.27 41.56 -18.10
N ALA A 215 -70.88 40.93 -16.99
CA ALA A 215 -69.58 41.07 -16.34
C ALA A 215 -68.45 40.25 -17.00
N ASP A 216 -68.62 39.84 -18.26
CA ASP A 216 -67.64 39.08 -19.07
C ASP A 216 -67.27 37.69 -18.50
N ASP A 217 -68.21 37.05 -17.78
CA ASP A 217 -68.07 35.67 -17.31
C ASP A 217 -69.18 34.76 -17.88
N PRO A 218 -69.12 34.45 -19.19
CA PRO A 218 -70.13 33.62 -19.85
C PRO A 218 -70.11 32.17 -19.39
N ILE A 219 -68.98 31.65 -18.89
CA ILE A 219 -68.85 30.24 -18.46
C ILE A 219 -69.62 30.01 -17.17
N THR A 220 -69.44 30.90 -16.18
CA THR A 220 -70.22 30.89 -14.96
C THR A 220 -71.70 31.13 -15.24
N ALA A 221 -72.01 32.12 -16.09
CA ALA A 221 -73.40 32.40 -16.45
C ALA A 221 -74.11 31.19 -17.06
N ASP A 222 -73.48 30.49 -18.00
CA ASP A 222 -73.99 29.26 -18.62
C ASP A 222 -74.22 28.15 -17.58
N ALA A 223 -73.23 27.91 -16.71
CA ALA A 223 -73.37 26.93 -15.63
C ALA A 223 -74.54 27.25 -14.68
N MET A 224 -74.73 28.52 -14.32
CA MET A 224 -75.84 28.94 -13.45
C MET A 224 -77.21 28.79 -14.11
N LEU A 225 -77.30 28.98 -15.44
CA LEU A 225 -78.53 28.77 -16.20
C LEU A 225 -78.92 27.28 -16.25
N ASP A 226 -77.94 26.38 -16.31
CA ASP A 226 -78.18 24.94 -16.27
C ASP A 226 -78.67 24.45 -14.89
N LEU A 227 -78.48 25.25 -13.82
CA LEU A 227 -79.01 24.96 -12.46
C LEU A 227 -80.43 25.47 -12.24
N LEU A 228 -81.01 26.19 -13.20
CA LEU A 228 -82.37 26.68 -13.05
C LEU A 228 -83.38 25.52 -13.09
N PRO A 229 -84.42 25.58 -12.25
CA PRO A 229 -85.57 24.67 -12.34
C PRO A 229 -86.23 24.71 -13.73
N ALA A 230 -86.71 23.56 -14.20
CA ALA A 230 -87.31 23.41 -15.53
C ALA A 230 -88.63 24.20 -15.72
N ASP A 231 -89.29 24.58 -14.63
CA ASP A 231 -90.54 25.34 -14.62
C ASP A 231 -90.32 26.87 -14.76
N ILE A 232 -89.07 27.35 -14.80
CA ILE A 232 -88.81 28.77 -14.95
C ILE A 232 -89.15 29.25 -16.36
N THR A 233 -90.06 30.21 -16.45
CA THR A 233 -90.43 30.80 -17.74
C THR A 233 -89.37 31.79 -18.21
N MET A 234 -89.06 31.73 -19.51
CA MET A 234 -88.18 32.66 -20.20
C MET A 234 -88.94 33.27 -21.38
N SER A 235 -88.94 34.60 -21.44
CA SER A 235 -89.38 35.34 -22.61
C SER A 235 -88.50 35.04 -23.82
N GLU A 236 -89.00 35.29 -25.03
CA GLU A 236 -88.24 35.08 -26.27
C GLU A 236 -86.93 35.88 -26.31
N SER A 237 -86.92 37.10 -25.75
CA SER A 237 -85.71 37.91 -25.57
C SER A 237 -84.71 37.27 -24.61
N GLU A 238 -85.16 36.69 -23.50
CA GLU A 238 -84.28 35.99 -22.55
C GLU A 238 -83.74 34.70 -23.17
N GLN A 239 -84.55 33.95 -23.92
CA GLN A 239 -84.08 32.75 -24.62
C GLN A 239 -82.97 33.09 -25.63
N ARG A 240 -83.11 34.19 -26.39
CA ARG A 240 -82.04 34.68 -27.26
C ARG A 240 -80.78 35.04 -26.48
N GLN A 241 -80.92 35.66 -25.31
CA GLN A 241 -79.77 35.98 -24.45
C GLN A 241 -79.10 34.70 -23.92
N VAL A 242 -79.86 33.70 -23.47
CA VAL A 242 -79.33 32.39 -23.04
C VAL A 242 -78.58 31.70 -24.18
N MET A 243 -79.11 31.71 -25.40
CA MET A 243 -78.42 31.13 -26.56
C MET A 243 -77.10 31.85 -26.86
N ARG A 244 -77.07 33.18 -26.70
CA ARG A 244 -75.84 33.96 -26.81
C ARG A 244 -74.82 33.57 -25.74
N ILE A 245 -75.24 33.50 -24.47
CA ILE A 245 -74.40 33.08 -23.34
C ILE A 245 -73.78 31.70 -23.60
N ARG A 246 -74.59 30.73 -24.02
CA ARG A 246 -74.16 29.36 -24.36
C ARG A 246 -73.13 29.35 -25.48
N HIS A 247 -73.36 30.15 -26.52
CA HIS A 247 -72.43 30.25 -27.63
C HIS A 247 -71.09 30.84 -27.20
N GLU A 248 -71.10 31.96 -26.48
CA GLU A 248 -69.89 32.63 -25.97
C GLU A 248 -69.15 31.76 -24.96
N SER A 249 -69.85 31.09 -24.04
CA SER A 249 -69.29 30.08 -23.12
C SER A 249 -68.56 28.98 -23.89
N THR A 250 -69.20 28.42 -24.92
CA THR A 250 -68.61 27.34 -25.73
C THR A 250 -67.36 27.81 -26.47
N GLN A 251 -67.39 29.01 -27.07
CA GLN A 251 -66.22 29.59 -27.74
C GLN A 251 -65.07 29.84 -26.75
N LEU A 252 -65.36 30.43 -25.59
CA LEU A 252 -64.35 30.76 -24.59
C LEU A 252 -63.72 29.50 -23.98
N ARG A 253 -64.52 28.47 -23.67
CA ARG A 253 -64.02 27.17 -23.19
C ARG A 253 -63.12 26.49 -24.21
N LYS A 254 -63.49 26.49 -25.51
CA LYS A 254 -62.63 25.95 -26.58
C LYS A 254 -61.30 26.69 -26.66
N LYS A 255 -61.32 28.03 -26.65
CA LYS A 255 -60.11 28.86 -26.68
C LYS A 255 -59.21 28.62 -25.46
N ASN A 256 -59.77 28.49 -24.27
CA ASN A 256 -59.02 28.18 -23.06
C ASN A 256 -58.42 26.77 -23.12
N ALA A 257 -59.22 25.78 -23.54
CA ALA A 257 -58.78 24.41 -23.68
C ALA A 257 -57.68 24.23 -24.73
N GLU A 258 -57.70 25.00 -25.83
CA GLU A 258 -56.62 25.02 -26.81
C GLU A 258 -55.31 25.58 -26.23
N LYS A 259 -55.39 26.66 -25.45
CA LYS A 259 -54.23 27.21 -24.73
C LYS A 259 -53.65 26.19 -23.76
N ASP A 260 -54.52 25.57 -22.95
CA ASP A 260 -54.12 24.57 -21.96
C ASP A 260 -53.54 23.31 -22.63
N ALA A 261 -54.14 22.86 -23.73
CA ALA A 261 -53.62 21.74 -24.51
C ALA A 261 -52.25 22.05 -25.11
N ASN A 262 -52.02 23.27 -25.61
CA ASN A 262 -50.71 23.69 -26.12
C ASN A 262 -49.66 23.76 -25.00
N VAL A 263 -50.01 24.32 -23.84
CA VAL A 263 -49.13 24.31 -22.66
C VAL A 263 -48.80 22.88 -22.24
N GLN A 264 -49.78 21.97 -22.26
CA GLN A 264 -49.56 20.58 -21.91
C GLN A 264 -48.66 19.86 -22.94
N LYS A 265 -48.83 20.14 -24.23
CA LYS A 265 -47.93 19.63 -25.28
C LYS A 265 -46.49 20.11 -25.05
N GLN A 266 -46.31 21.40 -24.72
CA GLN A 266 -44.98 21.95 -24.42
C GLN A 266 -44.35 21.27 -23.21
N LYS A 267 -45.09 21.13 -22.09
CA LYS A 267 -44.61 20.40 -20.91
C LYS A 267 -44.25 18.94 -21.23
N ASN A 268 -45.04 18.27 -22.06
CA ASN A 268 -44.75 16.90 -22.48
C ASN A 268 -43.45 16.83 -23.30
N THR A 269 -43.19 17.78 -24.20
CA THR A 269 -41.93 17.85 -24.94
C THR A 269 -40.74 18.18 -24.04
N GLU A 270 -40.90 19.09 -23.08
CA GLU A 270 -39.87 19.41 -22.09
C GLU A 270 -39.55 18.19 -21.23
N ASN A 271 -40.56 17.46 -20.77
CA ASN A 271 -40.38 16.22 -20.01
C ASN A 271 -39.67 15.14 -20.84
N GLN A 272 -39.97 15.01 -22.13
CA GLN A 272 -39.25 14.10 -23.02
C GLN A 272 -37.77 14.49 -23.14
N ASN A 273 -37.47 15.79 -23.28
CA ASN A 273 -36.10 16.31 -23.30
C ASN A 273 -35.37 16.04 -21.97
N ILE A 274 -36.03 16.24 -20.83
CA ILE A 274 -35.49 15.94 -19.50
C ILE A 274 -35.16 14.44 -19.37
N VAL A 275 -36.03 13.55 -19.86
CA VAL A 275 -35.77 12.11 -19.85
C VAL A 275 -34.58 11.76 -20.73
N GLN A 276 -34.44 12.38 -21.91
CA GLN A 276 -33.28 12.18 -22.79
C GLN A 276 -31.99 12.69 -22.16
N LEU A 277 -32.00 13.89 -21.58
CA LEU A 277 -30.84 14.47 -20.89
C LEU A 277 -30.44 13.63 -19.67
N THR A 278 -31.40 13.15 -18.89
CA THR A 278 -31.14 12.26 -17.75
C THR A 278 -30.44 10.98 -18.21
N LYS A 279 -30.88 10.36 -19.32
CA LYS A 279 -30.20 9.20 -19.90
C LYS A 279 -28.77 9.52 -20.33
N GLN A 280 -28.54 10.66 -20.98
CA GLN A 280 -27.19 11.10 -21.37
C GLN A 280 -26.28 11.33 -20.17
N VAL A 281 -26.79 11.98 -19.11
CA VAL A 281 -26.04 12.19 -17.87
C VAL A 281 -25.68 10.85 -17.21
N GLU A 282 -26.60 9.89 -17.23
CA GLU A 282 -26.34 8.57 -16.67
C GLU A 282 -25.32 7.76 -17.49
N GLU A 283 -25.35 7.88 -18.82
CA GLU A 283 -24.33 7.32 -19.71
C GLU A 283 -22.95 7.94 -19.44
N LEU A 284 -22.86 9.27 -19.38
CA LEU A 284 -21.61 9.97 -19.05
C LEU A 284 -21.08 9.60 -17.66
N ARG A 285 -21.97 9.40 -16.69
CA ARG A 285 -21.59 8.94 -15.35
C ARG A 285 -20.99 7.53 -15.38
N ARG A 286 -21.59 6.61 -16.14
CA ARG A 286 -21.05 5.25 -16.33
C ARG A 286 -19.68 5.29 -17.02
N GLU A 287 -19.49 6.15 -18.01
CA GLU A 287 -18.18 6.32 -18.66
C GLU A 287 -17.13 6.88 -17.70
N ALA A 288 -17.47 7.88 -16.90
CA ALA A 288 -16.58 8.44 -15.88
C ALA A 288 -16.19 7.40 -14.81
N GLU A 289 -17.13 6.52 -14.41
CA GLU A 289 -16.85 5.42 -13.49
C GLU A 289 -15.90 4.38 -14.10
N ARG A 290 -16.07 4.02 -15.39
CA ARG A 290 -15.12 3.15 -16.11
C ARG A 290 -13.73 3.75 -16.18
N LEU A 291 -13.61 5.05 -16.51
CA LEU A 291 -12.33 5.74 -16.56
C LEU A 291 -11.64 5.78 -15.19
N ARG A 292 -12.40 5.98 -14.11
CA ARG A 292 -11.86 5.90 -12.73
C ARG A 292 -11.36 4.51 -12.38
N GLN A 293 -12.08 3.46 -12.77
CA GLN A 293 -11.63 2.07 -12.57
C GLN A 293 -10.32 1.81 -13.32
N GLN A 294 -10.25 2.21 -14.59
CA GLN A 294 -9.04 2.08 -15.40
C GLN A 294 -7.85 2.86 -14.81
N GLN A 295 -8.07 4.07 -14.31
CA GLN A 295 -7.02 4.84 -13.61
C GLN A 295 -6.53 4.12 -12.35
N LYS A 296 -7.43 3.53 -11.57
CA LYS A 296 -7.07 2.77 -10.36
C LYS A 296 -6.26 1.52 -10.69
N GLU A 297 -6.62 0.80 -11.75
CA GLU A 297 -5.86 -0.35 -12.25
C GLU A 297 -4.46 0.07 -12.69
N LEU A 298 -4.35 1.15 -13.48
CA LEU A 298 -3.06 1.69 -13.91
C LEU A 298 -2.20 2.09 -12.72
N GLN A 299 -2.77 2.76 -11.72
CA GLN A 299 -2.06 3.12 -10.48
C GLN A 299 -1.54 1.88 -9.75
N ASN A 300 -2.38 0.85 -9.55
CA ASN A 300 -1.95 -0.40 -8.93
C ASN A 300 -0.81 -1.06 -9.70
N THR A 301 -0.87 -1.08 -11.05
CA THR A 301 0.23 -1.64 -11.85
C THR A 301 1.52 -0.84 -11.74
N ALA A 302 1.42 0.49 -11.61
CA ALA A 302 2.57 1.36 -11.39
C ALA A 302 3.21 1.09 -10.02
N ASP A 303 2.39 0.95 -8.98
CA ASP A 303 2.85 0.66 -7.61
C ASP A 303 3.54 -0.71 -7.52
N VAL A 304 2.98 -1.74 -8.16
CA VAL A 304 3.61 -3.08 -8.25
C VAL A 304 4.95 -3.00 -8.96
N ARG A 305 5.02 -2.34 -10.12
CA ARG A 305 6.28 -2.16 -10.85
C ARG A 305 7.31 -1.39 -10.02
N GLN A 306 6.89 -0.40 -9.26
CA GLN A 306 7.79 0.35 -8.38
C GLN A 306 8.33 -0.52 -7.23
N ALA A 307 7.50 -1.41 -6.68
CA ALA A 307 7.94 -2.40 -5.69
C ALA A 307 8.94 -3.40 -6.28
N ASP A 308 8.67 -3.91 -7.49
CA ASP A 308 9.57 -4.84 -8.20
C ASP A 308 10.92 -4.17 -8.52
N LEU A 309 10.92 -2.89 -8.93
CA LEU A 309 12.15 -2.13 -9.14
C LEU A 309 12.96 -1.97 -7.85
N LYS A 310 12.30 -1.71 -6.71
CA LYS A 310 13.00 -1.64 -5.43
C LYS A 310 13.57 -3.01 -5.01
N ALA A 311 12.81 -4.09 -5.21
CA ALA A 311 13.25 -5.45 -4.89
C ALA A 311 14.45 -5.87 -5.76
N THR A 312 14.39 -5.62 -7.07
CA THR A 312 15.52 -5.91 -7.98
C THR A 312 16.75 -5.05 -7.65
N GLN A 313 16.57 -3.80 -7.24
CA GLN A 313 17.66 -2.95 -6.79
C GLN A 313 18.29 -3.43 -5.49
N ALA A 314 17.49 -3.94 -4.53
CA ALA A 314 18.00 -4.56 -3.31
C ALA A 314 18.79 -5.86 -3.62
N ASN A 315 18.27 -6.72 -4.49
CA ASN A 315 18.96 -7.94 -4.91
C ASN A 315 20.28 -7.62 -5.63
N LEU A 316 20.33 -6.55 -6.43
CA LEU A 316 21.55 -6.09 -7.07
C LEU A 316 22.58 -5.64 -6.02
N THR A 317 22.16 -4.91 -4.98
CA THR A 317 23.07 -4.51 -3.90
C THR A 317 23.60 -5.72 -3.12
N GLU A 318 22.75 -6.71 -2.85
CA GLU A 318 23.16 -7.95 -2.20
C GLU A 318 24.15 -8.73 -3.07
N GLN A 319 23.89 -8.88 -4.37
CA GLN A 319 24.82 -9.51 -5.31
C GLN A 319 26.17 -8.78 -5.35
N LYS A 320 26.19 -7.45 -5.33
CA LYS A 320 27.44 -6.68 -5.28
C LYS A 320 28.25 -7.00 -4.03
N VAL A 321 27.60 -7.03 -2.85
CA VAL A 321 28.26 -7.40 -1.59
C VAL A 321 28.78 -8.84 -1.64
N LEU A 322 28.01 -9.77 -2.21
CA LEU A 322 28.46 -11.16 -2.38
C LEU A 322 29.66 -11.28 -3.32
N VAL A 323 29.69 -10.51 -4.41
CA VAL A 323 30.84 -10.46 -5.32
C VAL A 323 32.07 -9.90 -4.61
N GLU A 324 31.94 -8.78 -3.88
CA GLU A 324 33.04 -8.21 -3.08
C GLU A 324 33.58 -9.21 -2.04
N LEU A 325 32.69 -9.95 -1.38
CA LEU A 325 33.08 -11.01 -0.44
C LEU A 325 33.83 -12.16 -1.13
N ARG A 326 33.35 -12.58 -2.31
CA ARG A 326 34.00 -13.64 -3.10
C ARG A 326 35.35 -13.21 -3.63
N ASP A 327 35.49 -11.97 -4.06
CA ASP A 327 36.77 -11.42 -4.50
C ASP A 327 37.77 -11.37 -3.34
N ALA A 328 37.32 -11.00 -2.13
CA ALA A 328 38.15 -11.05 -0.93
C ALA A 328 38.58 -12.49 -0.56
N GLU A 329 37.66 -13.46 -0.64
CA GLU A 329 37.94 -14.88 -0.40
C GLU A 329 38.92 -15.44 -1.45
N VAL A 330 38.74 -15.12 -2.74
CA VAL A 330 39.67 -15.50 -3.81
C VAL A 330 41.03 -14.86 -3.59
N GLY A 331 41.09 -13.60 -3.14
CA GLY A 331 42.32 -12.93 -2.75
C GLY A 331 43.06 -13.67 -1.64
N ALA A 332 42.34 -14.06 -0.57
CA ALA A 332 42.89 -14.82 0.55
C ALA A 332 43.33 -16.25 0.16
N MET A 333 42.57 -16.92 -0.71
CA MET A 333 42.97 -18.23 -1.23
C MET A 333 44.23 -18.14 -2.09
N ARG A 334 44.37 -17.08 -2.91
CA ARG A 334 45.58 -16.85 -3.69
C ARG A 334 46.79 -16.57 -2.80
N SER A 335 46.65 -15.79 -1.73
CA SER A 335 47.75 -15.56 -0.79
C SER A 335 48.14 -16.85 -0.05
N ALA A 336 47.16 -17.63 0.43
CA ALA A 336 47.42 -18.92 1.06
C ALA A 336 48.07 -19.92 0.09
N GLN A 337 47.66 -19.93 -1.18
CA GLN A 337 48.30 -20.74 -2.21
C GLN A 337 49.75 -20.30 -2.47
N ALA A 338 50.03 -19.00 -2.48
CA ALA A 338 51.39 -18.48 -2.61
C ALA A 338 52.27 -18.85 -1.41
N GLU A 339 51.73 -18.80 -0.19
CA GLU A 339 52.43 -19.24 1.02
C GLU A 339 52.74 -20.73 0.99
N LEU A 340 51.76 -21.57 0.64
CA LEU A 340 51.96 -23.02 0.48
C LEU A 340 52.98 -23.34 -0.61
N GLN A 341 52.97 -22.59 -1.73
CA GLN A 341 53.97 -22.75 -2.78
C GLN A 341 55.36 -22.39 -2.29
N ALA A 342 55.53 -21.27 -1.56
CA ALA A 342 56.80 -20.88 -0.98
C ALA A 342 57.31 -21.91 0.04
N LEU A 343 56.41 -22.51 0.82
CA LEU A 343 56.73 -23.56 1.79
C LEU A 343 57.13 -24.87 1.08
N ALA A 344 56.44 -25.23 -0.01
CA ALA A 344 56.79 -26.37 -0.84
C ALA A 344 58.15 -26.19 -1.54
N ASP A 345 58.43 -25.00 -2.07
CA ASP A 345 59.73 -24.66 -2.65
C ASP A 345 60.84 -24.67 -1.58
N GLY A 346 60.53 -24.22 -0.36
CA GLY A 346 61.41 -24.32 0.81
C GLY A 346 61.73 -25.77 1.18
N TYR A 347 60.72 -26.64 1.29
CA TYR A 347 60.95 -28.08 1.55
C TYR A 347 61.69 -28.77 0.42
N LYS A 348 61.46 -28.37 -0.84
CA LYS A 348 62.22 -28.89 -1.99
C LYS A 348 63.70 -28.51 -1.90
N ALA A 349 64.00 -27.25 -1.59
CA ALA A 349 65.37 -26.80 -1.38
C ALA A 349 66.04 -27.51 -0.19
N GLU A 350 65.31 -27.75 0.90
CA GLU A 350 65.81 -28.50 2.06
C GLU A 350 66.05 -29.98 1.72
N ALA A 351 65.18 -30.61 0.95
CA ALA A 351 65.35 -31.98 0.45
C ALA A 351 66.58 -32.09 -0.48
N GLU A 352 66.77 -31.14 -1.40
CA GLU A 352 67.95 -31.07 -2.27
C GLU A 352 69.23 -30.87 -1.44
N ALA A 353 69.21 -30.01 -0.42
CA ALA A 353 70.35 -29.82 0.49
C ALA A 353 70.67 -31.07 1.32
N LEU A 354 69.65 -31.81 1.78
CA LEU A 354 69.83 -33.08 2.46
C LEU A 354 70.38 -34.15 1.52
N GLN A 355 69.95 -34.18 0.25
CA GLN A 355 70.46 -35.09 -0.76
C GLN A 355 71.94 -34.82 -1.08
N VAL A 356 72.35 -33.56 -1.13
CA VAL A 356 73.76 -33.16 -1.25
C VAL A 356 74.57 -33.61 -0.04
N ARG A 357 74.09 -33.41 1.19
CA ARG A 357 74.77 -33.91 2.41
C ARG A 357 74.88 -35.43 2.45
N LEU A 358 73.87 -36.14 1.95
CA LEU A 358 73.87 -37.60 1.89
C LEU A 358 74.91 -38.09 0.88
N ALA A 359 75.00 -37.44 -0.29
CA ALA A 359 76.06 -37.69 -1.26
C ALA A 359 77.47 -37.35 -0.73
N GLU A 360 77.62 -36.28 0.06
CA GLU A 360 78.89 -35.97 0.74
C GLU A 360 79.27 -37.03 1.78
N GLN A 361 78.30 -37.56 2.53
CA GLN A 361 78.54 -38.67 3.46
C GLN A 361 78.90 -39.98 2.73
N GLU A 362 78.23 -40.29 1.62
CA GLU A 362 78.56 -41.45 0.79
C GLU A 362 79.98 -41.35 0.21
N MET A 363 80.38 -40.16 -0.25
CA MET A 363 81.76 -39.89 -0.70
C MET A 363 82.79 -40.03 0.43
N LEU A 364 82.46 -39.62 1.65
CA LEU A 364 83.31 -39.81 2.84
C LEU A 364 83.46 -41.29 3.19
N VAL A 365 82.38 -42.06 3.14
CA VAL A 365 82.40 -43.51 3.38
C VAL A 365 83.23 -44.24 2.32
N GLU A 366 83.09 -43.87 1.05
CA GLU A 366 83.87 -44.48 -0.04
C GLU A 366 85.38 -44.12 0.08
N ASN A 367 85.71 -42.90 0.50
CA ASN A 367 87.08 -42.52 0.82
C ASN A 367 87.66 -43.32 2.00
N GLN A 368 86.91 -43.50 3.09
CA GLN A 368 87.34 -44.32 4.23
C GLN A 368 87.53 -45.78 3.83
N LYS A 369 86.69 -46.30 2.94
CA LYS A 369 86.79 -47.66 2.40
C LYS A 369 88.05 -47.84 1.56
N ASN A 370 88.39 -46.86 0.73
CA ASN A 370 89.64 -46.85 -0.05
C ASN A 370 90.88 -46.75 0.85
N GLU A 371 90.80 -46.01 1.96
CA GLU A 371 91.88 -45.90 2.95
C GLU A 371 92.09 -47.21 3.72
N ILE A 372 91.01 -47.94 4.04
CA ILE A 372 91.09 -49.29 4.64
C ILE A 372 91.73 -50.29 3.66
N VAL A 373 91.43 -50.22 2.36
CA VAL A 373 92.06 -51.08 1.34
C VAL A 373 93.55 -50.77 1.22
N LYS A 374 93.92 -49.49 1.25
CA LYS A 374 95.33 -49.05 1.22
C LYS A 374 96.12 -49.55 2.44
N LEU A 375 95.55 -49.42 3.64
CA LEU A 375 96.16 -49.92 4.88
C LEU A 375 96.25 -51.46 4.94
N LYS A 376 95.31 -52.17 4.32
CA LYS A 376 95.39 -53.63 4.15
C LYS A 376 96.54 -54.05 3.24
N LEU A 377 96.74 -53.36 2.12
CA LEU A 377 97.85 -53.59 1.20
C LEU A 377 99.22 -53.28 1.83
N GLU A 378 99.33 -52.22 2.64
CA GLU A 378 100.56 -51.89 3.37
C GLU A 378 100.89 -52.91 4.49
N ALA A 379 99.88 -53.52 5.11
CA ALA A 379 100.09 -54.60 6.08
C ALA A 379 100.54 -55.92 5.43
N GLU A 380 100.05 -56.22 4.23
CA GLU A 380 100.40 -57.43 3.48
C GLU A 380 101.83 -57.35 2.89
N VAL A 381 102.25 -56.17 2.43
CA VAL A 381 103.64 -55.90 1.99
C VAL A 381 104.64 -55.95 3.15
N ASN A 382 104.27 -55.46 4.35
CA ASN A 382 105.13 -55.57 5.54
C ASN A 382 105.23 -57.00 6.11
N SER A 383 104.21 -57.84 5.91
CA SER A 383 104.25 -59.27 6.25
C SER A 383 105.24 -60.05 5.38
N ILE A 384 105.35 -59.70 4.10
CA ILE A 384 106.27 -60.34 3.15
C ILE A 384 107.71 -59.85 3.36
N TYR A 385 107.91 -58.57 3.71
CA TYR A 385 109.23 -58.03 4.05
C TYR A 385 109.83 -58.60 5.34
N THR A 386 108.98 -58.95 6.33
CA THR A 386 109.44 -59.50 7.62
C THR A 386 109.72 -61.01 7.60
N SER A 387 109.11 -61.77 6.68
CA SER A 387 109.45 -63.19 6.47
C SER A 387 110.81 -63.36 5.75
N GLU A 388 111.12 -62.52 4.76
CA GLU A 388 112.42 -62.55 4.05
C GLU A 388 113.60 -62.13 4.94
N GLN A 389 113.40 -61.22 5.89
CA GLN A 389 114.45 -60.83 6.84
C GLN A 389 114.75 -61.94 7.88
N LYS A 390 113.73 -62.70 8.32
CA LYS A 390 113.93 -63.84 9.22
C LYS A 390 114.68 -64.99 8.57
N GLU A 391 114.48 -65.22 7.27
CA GLU A 391 115.17 -66.28 6.53
C GLU A 391 116.64 -65.93 6.25
N LYS A 392 116.95 -64.64 6.01
CA LYS A 392 118.34 -64.14 5.88
C LYS A 392 119.12 -64.17 7.20
N VAL A 393 118.48 -63.91 8.33
CA VAL A 393 119.12 -63.98 9.66
C VAL A 393 119.45 -65.42 10.06
N LEU A 394 118.58 -66.39 9.76
CA LEU A 394 118.84 -67.82 10.01
C LEU A 394 119.96 -68.40 9.12
N GLN A 395 120.09 -67.91 7.87
CA GLN A 395 121.21 -68.27 7.00
C GLN A 395 122.55 -67.64 7.46
N LEU A 396 122.53 -66.43 8.02
CA LEU A 396 123.71 -65.77 8.56
C LEU A 396 124.18 -66.35 9.90
N GLU A 397 123.29 -66.84 10.76
CA GLU A 397 123.65 -67.53 12.01
C GLU A 397 124.27 -68.92 11.78
N SER A 398 123.81 -69.63 10.75
CA SER A 398 124.42 -70.89 10.28
C SER A 398 125.86 -70.70 9.77
N ILE A 399 126.11 -69.65 8.98
CA ILE A 399 127.44 -69.31 8.45
C ILE A 399 128.39 -68.82 9.56
N LYS A 400 127.88 -68.07 10.54
CA LYS A 400 128.65 -67.56 11.68
C LYS A 400 129.08 -68.66 12.67
N SER A 401 128.26 -69.70 12.85
CA SER A 401 128.59 -70.87 13.68
C SER A 401 129.71 -71.72 13.05
N ASN A 402 129.66 -71.95 11.72
CA ASN A 402 130.70 -72.69 11.00
C ASN A 402 132.05 -71.95 10.98
N MET A 403 132.06 -70.63 10.72
CA MET A 403 133.30 -69.85 10.70
C MET A 403 133.97 -69.75 12.09
N ASN A 404 133.21 -69.71 13.18
CA ASN A 404 133.78 -69.70 14.53
C ASN A 404 134.43 -71.04 14.93
N SER A 405 133.98 -72.16 14.34
CA SER A 405 134.60 -73.48 14.59
C SER A 405 135.93 -73.65 13.83
N GLU A 406 136.04 -73.10 12.62
CA GLU A 406 137.28 -73.13 11.81
C GLU A 406 138.33 -72.13 12.33
N TYR A 407 137.90 -70.98 12.85
CA TYR A 407 138.80 -69.96 13.42
C TYR A 407 139.46 -70.43 14.73
N ALA A 408 138.76 -71.23 15.56
CA ALA A 408 139.31 -71.83 16.76
C ALA A 408 140.35 -72.93 16.47
N ASN A 409 140.19 -73.67 15.36
CA ASN A 409 141.13 -74.71 14.93
C ASN A 409 142.41 -74.11 14.30
N LEU A 410 142.28 -73.01 13.56
CA LEU A 410 143.42 -72.30 12.96
C LEU A 410 144.29 -71.55 13.98
N GLN A 411 143.70 -71.00 15.06
CA GLN A 411 144.46 -70.38 16.15
C GLN A 411 145.31 -71.39 16.94
N LYS A 412 144.85 -72.64 17.09
CA LYS A 412 145.60 -73.69 17.77
C LYS A 412 146.83 -74.13 16.97
N ILE A 413 146.67 -74.31 15.66
CA ILE A 413 147.75 -74.71 14.73
C ILE A 413 148.81 -73.60 14.57
N TYR A 414 148.39 -72.33 14.58
CA TYR A 414 149.30 -71.18 14.51
C TYR A 414 150.13 -71.00 15.79
N PHE A 415 149.61 -71.37 16.96
CA PHE A 415 150.34 -71.27 18.22
C PHE A 415 151.38 -72.39 18.39
N GLU A 416 151.05 -73.61 17.98
CA GLU A 416 151.96 -74.77 18.08
C GLU A 416 153.19 -74.63 17.15
N THR A 417 153.02 -74.03 15.96
CA THR A 417 154.12 -73.77 15.01
C THR A 417 155.05 -72.62 15.44
N GLN A 418 154.55 -71.62 16.17
CA GLN A 418 155.36 -70.51 16.69
C GLN A 418 156.28 -70.94 17.85
N VAL A 419 155.85 -71.89 18.68
CA VAL A 419 156.66 -72.43 19.78
C VAL A 419 157.82 -73.28 19.26
N GLU A 420 157.60 -74.05 18.20
CA GLU A 420 158.60 -74.93 17.59
C GLU A 420 159.67 -74.15 16.80
N LEU A 421 159.28 -73.05 16.14
CA LEU A 421 160.20 -72.17 15.42
C LEU A 421 161.13 -71.39 16.37
N LYS A 422 160.63 -70.97 17.53
CA LYS A 422 161.39 -70.20 18.53
C LYS A 422 162.45 -71.06 19.23
N SER A 423 162.13 -72.32 19.54
CA SER A 423 163.07 -73.29 20.14
C SER A 423 164.27 -73.61 19.23
N ASN A 424 164.05 -73.69 17.91
CA ASN A 424 165.12 -73.95 16.94
C ASN A 424 166.01 -72.72 16.67
N LEU A 425 165.47 -71.51 16.79
CA LEU A 425 166.24 -70.28 16.60
C LEU A 425 167.19 -70.00 17.77
N GLU A 426 166.76 -70.26 19.01
CA GLU A 426 167.55 -69.98 20.22
C GLU A 426 168.78 -70.90 20.34
N LYS A 427 168.74 -72.14 19.82
CA LYS A 427 169.92 -73.03 19.86
C LYS A 427 170.95 -72.74 18.77
N GLN A 428 170.54 -72.29 17.58
CA GLN A 428 171.51 -71.87 16.57
C GLN A 428 172.31 -70.63 17.00
N ILE A 429 171.70 -69.77 17.82
CA ILE A 429 172.37 -68.58 18.39
C ILE A 429 173.41 -68.99 19.46
N SER A 430 173.16 -70.04 20.25
CA SER A 430 174.14 -70.59 21.21
C SER A 430 175.39 -71.15 20.50
N LEU A 431 175.20 -71.85 19.38
CA LEU A 431 176.29 -72.43 18.59
C LEU A 431 177.17 -71.38 17.87
N ALA A 432 176.61 -70.19 17.59
CA ALA A 432 177.33 -69.07 16.99
C ALA A 432 178.18 -68.27 17.99
N HIS A 433 177.73 -68.18 19.26
CA HIS A 433 178.43 -67.39 20.28
C HIS A 433 179.71 -68.05 20.80
N GLU A 434 179.78 -69.38 20.86
CA GLU A 434 180.98 -70.05 21.38
C GLU A 434 182.15 -70.07 20.37
N LYS A 435 181.83 -70.16 19.07
CA LYS A 435 182.83 -70.04 17.99
C LYS A 435 183.50 -68.66 17.94
N ALA A 436 182.81 -67.61 18.39
CA ALA A 436 183.37 -66.26 18.46
C ALA A 436 184.44 -66.11 19.57
N ASN A 437 184.32 -66.86 20.68
CA ASN A 437 185.29 -66.80 21.78
C ASN A 437 186.62 -67.51 21.48
N TYR A 438 186.63 -68.45 20.53
CA TYR A 438 187.86 -69.10 20.06
C TYR A 438 188.77 -68.18 19.22
N VAL A 439 188.20 -67.12 18.63
CA VAL A 439 188.93 -66.24 17.70
C VAL A 439 189.58 -65.06 18.42
N MET A 440 188.98 -64.56 19.52
CA MET A 440 189.55 -63.41 20.23
C MET A 440 190.81 -63.73 21.06
N ARG A 441 191.06 -64.98 21.47
CA ARG A 441 192.26 -65.32 22.26
C ARG A 441 193.52 -65.55 21.43
N ILE A 442 193.38 -65.77 20.11
CA ILE A 442 194.50 -65.89 19.18
C ILE A 442 194.97 -64.49 18.74
N HIS A 443 194.09 -63.49 18.78
CA HIS A 443 194.40 -62.11 18.37
C HIS A 443 195.10 -61.29 19.46
N ASP A 444 195.01 -61.71 20.72
CA ASP A 444 195.73 -61.07 21.82
C ASP A 444 197.16 -61.61 21.96
N LEU A 445 198.07 -60.92 21.29
CA LEU A 445 199.40 -60.70 21.84
C LEU A 445 200.48 -61.73 21.46
N GLN A 446 200.35 -62.19 20.21
CA GLN A 446 201.37 -62.10 19.16
C GLN A 446 201.90 -60.66 18.89
N LYS A 447 201.75 -59.72 19.85
CA LYS A 447 201.92 -58.27 19.71
C LYS A 447 203.19 -57.74 20.40
N ASN A 448 204.06 -58.60 20.92
CA ASN A 448 205.28 -58.16 21.63
C ASN A 448 206.60 -58.81 21.19
N THR A 449 206.62 -59.53 20.06
CA THR A 449 207.85 -60.19 19.59
C THR A 449 208.72 -59.32 18.67
N ASP A 450 208.19 -58.33 17.95
CA ASP A 450 208.93 -57.75 16.81
C ASP A 450 209.14 -56.22 16.82
N HIS A 451 209.41 -55.63 17.99
CA HIS A 451 209.99 -54.28 18.05
C HIS A 451 211.43 -54.30 18.59
N TYR A 452 212.37 -54.65 17.71
CA TYR A 452 213.76 -54.19 17.67
C TYR A 452 214.67 -54.54 18.88
N LEU A 453 215.44 -55.63 18.88
CA LEU A 453 216.69 -55.75 18.10
C LEU A 453 216.79 -54.72 16.97
N ASN A 454 217.58 -53.68 17.24
CA ASN A 454 218.55 -53.10 16.32
C ASN A 454 218.49 -51.56 16.37
N LEU A 455 219.36 -50.97 17.19
CA LEU A 455 220.31 -49.91 16.81
C LEU A 455 221.06 -49.50 18.09
N SER A 456 222.18 -50.14 18.41
CA SER A 456 223.46 -49.94 17.72
C SER A 456 223.82 -48.48 17.64
N GLY A 457 224.78 -48.13 18.49
CA GLY A 457 225.88 -47.33 18.00
C GLY A 457 225.46 -45.91 17.72
N LYS A 458 225.49 -45.13 18.80
CA LYS A 458 225.97 -43.75 18.86
C LYS A 458 225.61 -43.32 20.27
N MET A 459 226.52 -43.04 21.18
CA MET A 459 227.83 -42.41 21.09
C MET A 459 227.99 -42.07 22.58
N ASP A 460 228.90 -42.65 23.36
CA ASP A 460 230.32 -42.75 23.08
C ASP A 460 230.82 -41.41 22.53
N LYS A 461 231.22 -40.53 23.45
CA LYS A 461 231.31 -39.06 23.33
C LYS A 461 229.98 -38.44 23.75
N ILE A 462 229.83 -38.01 24.98
CA ILE A 462 230.69 -37.01 25.64
C ILE A 462 230.58 -37.43 27.12
N LEU A 463 231.50 -38.26 27.62
CA LEU A 463 232.88 -37.88 27.91
C LEU A 463 232.94 -36.50 28.53
N ASP A 464 233.57 -36.47 29.69
CA ASP A 464 234.45 -35.37 30.03
C ASP A 464 233.84 -34.06 30.41
N ILE A 465 232.53 -33.96 30.55
CA ILE A 465 232.00 -32.68 30.99
C ILE A 465 230.94 -32.95 32.02
N ILE A 466 231.21 -32.88 33.29
CA ILE A 466 232.37 -32.38 34.02
C ILE A 466 232.04 -33.01 35.38
N MET A 467 232.95 -33.79 35.93
CA MET A 467 233.70 -33.25 37.04
C MET A 467 232.79 -32.47 37.99
N ASP A 468 232.67 -33.01 39.19
CA ASP A 468 233.13 -32.20 40.29
C ASP A 468 232.38 -30.86 40.43
N SER A 469 231.37 -30.88 41.28
CA SER A 469 231.55 -30.29 42.60
C SER A 469 230.23 -29.74 43.14
N LYS A 470 230.01 -30.06 44.43
CA LYS A 470 229.60 -29.11 45.49
C LYS A 470 228.45 -28.15 45.13
N GLY A 471 227.29 -28.20 45.76
CA GLY A 471 226.99 -28.65 47.12
C GLY A 471 226.11 -27.60 47.79
N ARG A 472 225.18 -28.05 48.63
CA ARG A 472 224.99 -27.59 50.01
C ARG A 472 223.92 -28.43 50.69
#